data_AF-A0A1H9XZU3-F1
#
_entry.id   AF-A0A1H9XZU3-F1
#
_cell.length_a   1.000
_cell.length_b   1.000
_cell.length_c   1.000
_cell.angle_alpha   90.00
_cell.angle_beta   90.00
_cell.angle_gamma   90.00
#
_symmetry.space_group_name_H-M   'P 1'
#
loop_
_entity.id
_entity.type
_entity.pdbx_description
1 polymer ?
#
loop_
_entity_poly.entity_id
_entity_poly.type
_entity_poly.pdbx_seq_one_letter_code
_entity_poly.pdbx_strand_id
1 'polypeptide(L)'
;PSWIYAAEKKGMDADDTTIIMSDISKKAMELTKDVIMELLENKIQDEEKRKSVAQKLLSGEMIHVTPISAKEAIELGLPVSTELPSEVHDFMKFFRSAKMSVEYIE
;
A
#
# COMPACT_ATOMS: atom_id res chain seq x y z
N PRO A 1 -5.20 1.37 13.39
CA PRO A 1 -6.16 2.48 13.16
C PRO A 1 -6.44 3.26 14.45
N SER A 2 -6.22 4.57 14.42
CA SER A 2 -6.25 5.44 15.61
C SER A 2 -7.64 5.59 16.24
N TRP A 3 -8.71 5.68 15.44
CA TRP A 3 -10.08 5.84 15.95
C TRP A 3 -10.64 4.59 16.63
N ILE A 4 -10.41 3.42 16.03
CA ILE A 4 -10.80 2.12 16.61
C ILE A 4 -10.12 1.93 17.95
N TYR A 5 -8.79 2.12 17.98
CA TYR A 5 -8.01 2.04 19.21
C TYR A 5 -8.45 3.06 20.27
N ALA A 6 -8.71 4.31 19.88
CA ALA A 6 -9.13 5.36 20.80
C ALA A 6 -10.50 5.05 21.43
N ALA A 7 -11.47 4.57 20.64
CA ALA A 7 -12.78 4.17 21.12
C ALA A 7 -12.68 2.98 22.09
N GLU A 8 -11.89 1.95 21.76
CA GLU A 8 -11.68 0.78 22.62
C GLU A 8 -11.00 1.15 23.94
N LYS A 9 -9.98 2.01 23.89
CA LYS A 9 -9.22 2.42 25.08
C LYS A 9 -10.02 3.31 26.03
N LYS A 10 -10.86 4.20 25.49
CA LYS A 10 -11.73 5.07 26.31
C LYS A 10 -13.00 4.35 26.78
N GLY A 11 -13.48 3.35 26.05
CA GLY A 11 -14.68 2.60 26.40
C GLY A 11 -15.91 3.52 26.52
N MET A 12 -16.57 3.49 27.68
CA MET A 12 -17.74 4.33 27.95
C MET A 12 -17.42 5.83 28.05
N ASP A 13 -16.17 6.20 28.30
CA ASP A 13 -15.72 7.60 28.38
C ASP A 13 -15.36 8.17 26.99
N ALA A 14 -15.61 7.43 25.92
CA ALA A 14 -15.40 7.90 24.56
C ALA A 14 -16.47 8.92 24.16
N ASP A 15 -16.06 10.04 23.55
CA ASP A 15 -16.99 10.99 22.96
C ASP A 15 -17.80 10.34 21.83
N ASP A 16 -19.05 10.75 21.62
CA ASP A 16 -19.92 10.23 20.55
C ASP A 16 -19.24 10.26 19.17
N THR A 17 -18.50 11.34 18.89
CA THR A 17 -17.72 11.50 17.65
C THR A 17 -16.63 10.42 17.51
N THR A 18 -16.00 10.03 18.62
CA THR A 18 -14.99 8.94 18.64
C THR A 18 -15.63 7.60 18.34
N ILE A 19 -16.82 7.33 18.89
CA ILE A 19 -17.59 6.10 18.65
C ILE A 19 -18.01 6.03 17.18
N ILE A 20 -18.58 7.10 16.65
CA ILE A 20 -18.99 7.20 15.23
C ILE A 20 -17.79 6.99 14.31
N MET A 21 -16.66 7.64 14.59
CA MET A 21 -15.48 7.52 13.73
C MET A 21 -14.85 6.13 13.80
N SER A 22 -14.95 5.44 14.93
CA SER A 22 -14.55 4.04 15.06
C SER A 22 -15.39 3.14 14.15
N ASP A 23 -16.71 3.32 14.12
CA ASP A 23 -17.61 2.58 13.23
C ASP A 23 -17.31 2.83 11.75
N ILE A 24 -17.15 4.11 11.37
CA ILE A 24 -16.76 4.48 9.99
C ILE A 24 -15.41 3.85 9.64
N SER A 25 -14.45 3.86 10.56
CA SER A 25 -13.12 3.27 10.33
C SER A 25 -13.19 1.76 10.10
N LYS A 26 -14.04 1.03 10.83
CA LYS A 26 -14.24 -0.43 10.64
C LYS A 26 -14.79 -0.73 9.25
N LYS A 27 -15.83 -0.01 8.83
CA LYS A 27 -16.42 -0.14 7.48
C LYS A 27 -15.43 0.20 6.38
N ALA A 28 -14.64 1.25 6.57
CA ALA A 28 -13.59 1.64 5.62
C ALA A 28 -12.51 0.56 5.50
N MET A 29 -12.12 -0.07 6.61
CA MET A 29 -11.15 -1.17 6.60
C MET A 29 -11.68 -2.41 5.87
N GLU A 30 -12.92 -2.80 6.10
CA GLU A 30 -13.57 -3.92 5.39
C GLU A 30 -13.64 -3.65 3.89
N LEU A 31 -14.14 -2.47 3.48
CA LEU A 31 -14.18 -2.07 2.08
C LEU A 31 -12.78 -2.10 1.44
N THR A 32 -11.77 -1.56 2.12
CA THR A 32 -10.40 -1.51 1.61
C THR A 32 -9.83 -2.92 1.47
N LYS A 33 -10.11 -3.83 2.41
CA LYS A 33 -9.73 -5.24 2.32
C LYS A 33 -10.33 -5.89 1.09
N ASP A 34 -11.62 -5.68 0.85
CA ASP A 34 -12.33 -6.26 -0.29
C ASP A 34 -11.75 -5.75 -1.61
N VAL A 35 -11.48 -4.45 -1.72
CA VAL A 35 -10.82 -3.85 -2.88
C VAL A 35 -9.43 -4.44 -3.11
N ILE A 36 -8.62 -4.63 -2.06
CA ILE A 36 -7.29 -5.24 -2.21
C ILE A 36 -7.42 -6.69 -2.69
N MET A 37 -8.37 -7.46 -2.15
CA MET A 37 -8.61 -8.84 -2.55
C MET A 37 -9.02 -8.94 -4.02
N GLU A 38 -9.91 -8.05 -4.48
CA GLU A 38 -10.36 -7.95 -5.88
C GLU A 38 -9.18 -7.61 -6.81
N LEU A 39 -8.40 -6.57 -6.49
CA LEU A 39 -7.26 -6.13 -7.30
C LEU A 39 -6.18 -7.21 -7.43
N LEU A 40 -6.01 -8.03 -6.39
CA LEU A 40 -4.99 -9.09 -6.35
C LEU A 40 -5.48 -10.43 -6.89
N GLU A 41 -6.79 -10.63 -7.11
CA GLU A 41 -7.37 -11.91 -7.53
C GLU A 41 -6.69 -12.50 -8.77
N ASN A 42 -6.55 -11.69 -9.82
CA ASN A 42 -5.92 -12.09 -11.08
C ASN A 42 -4.39 -12.17 -11.02
N LYS A 43 -3.78 -11.71 -9.92
CA LYS A 43 -2.32 -11.58 -9.75
C LYS A 43 -1.74 -12.61 -8.80
N ILE A 44 -2.51 -13.02 -7.79
CA ILE A 44 -2.14 -14.03 -6.80
C ILE A 44 -3.32 -14.99 -6.72
N GLN A 45 -3.23 -16.16 -7.34
CA GLN A 45 -4.35 -17.13 -7.39
C GLN A 45 -4.63 -17.78 -6.02
N ASP A 46 -3.60 -17.92 -5.19
CA ASP A 46 -3.70 -18.44 -3.83
C ASP A 46 -4.44 -17.45 -2.91
N GLU A 47 -5.63 -17.83 -2.46
CA GLU A 47 -6.51 -17.00 -1.63
C GLU A 47 -5.91 -16.68 -0.25
N GLU A 48 -5.25 -17.65 0.39
CA GLU A 48 -4.65 -17.45 1.71
C GLU A 48 -3.45 -16.51 1.63
N LYS A 49 -2.65 -16.63 0.56
CA LYS A 49 -1.59 -15.66 0.26
C LYS A 49 -2.16 -14.27 0.00
N ARG A 50 -3.25 -14.13 -0.77
CA ARG A 50 -3.93 -12.82 -0.95
C ARG A 50 -4.42 -12.24 0.37
N LYS A 51 -5.07 -13.04 1.22
CA LYS A 51 -5.54 -12.61 2.54
C LYS A 51 -4.38 -12.13 3.40
N SER A 52 -3.25 -12.84 3.39
CA SER A 52 -2.05 -12.44 4.13
C SER A 52 -1.49 -11.10 3.63
N VAL A 53 -1.40 -10.90 2.31
CA VAL A 53 -0.95 -9.64 1.71
C VAL A 53 -1.91 -8.50 2.06
N ALA A 54 -3.22 -8.70 1.88
CA ALA A 54 -4.25 -7.72 2.21
C ALA A 54 -4.20 -7.34 3.69
N GLN A 55 -4.00 -8.32 4.57
CA GLN A 55 -3.86 -8.07 6.00
C GLN A 55 -2.64 -7.21 6.31
N LYS A 56 -1.49 -7.43 5.67
CA LYS A 56 -0.27 -6.61 5.89
C LYS A 56 -0.39 -5.19 5.35
N LEU A 57 -1.05 -5.02 4.20
CA LEU A 57 -1.28 -3.70 3.60
C LEU A 57 -2.30 -2.87 4.39
N LEU A 58 -3.22 -3.53 5.10
CA LEU A 58 -4.27 -2.90 5.89
C LEU A 58 -3.93 -2.81 7.39
N SER A 59 -3.07 -3.71 7.90
CA SER A 59 -2.56 -3.63 9.25
C SER A 59 -1.73 -2.36 9.35
N GLY A 60 -1.90 -1.60 10.43
CA GLY A 60 -1.22 -0.32 10.63
C GLY A 60 0.31 -0.42 10.79
N GLU A 61 0.93 -1.50 10.32
CA GLU A 61 2.37 -1.70 10.19
C GLU A 61 2.98 -0.70 9.20
N MET A 62 2.22 -0.29 8.19
CA MET A 62 2.63 0.69 7.20
C MET A 62 1.89 2.01 7.39
N ILE A 63 2.63 3.12 7.32
CA ILE A 63 2.06 4.45 7.19
C ILE A 63 2.02 4.83 5.72
N HIS A 64 0.96 5.52 5.29
CA HIS A 64 0.64 5.80 3.89
C HIS A 64 1.79 6.44 3.07
N VAL A 65 2.71 7.16 3.73
CA VAL A 65 3.77 7.91 3.03
C VAL A 65 5.02 7.08 2.78
N THR A 66 5.14 5.90 3.38
CA THR A 66 6.34 5.07 3.22
C THR A 66 6.25 4.31 1.89
N PRO A 67 7.17 4.54 0.95
CA PRO A 67 7.18 3.80 -0.30
C PRO A 67 7.51 2.33 -0.02
N ILE A 68 6.87 1.43 -0.77
CA ILE A 68 7.20 -0.01 -0.76
C ILE A 68 8.28 -0.23 -1.81
N SER A 69 9.49 -0.57 -1.37
CA SER A 69 10.58 -0.94 -2.29
C SER A 69 10.27 -2.25 -3.01
N ALA A 70 10.93 -2.50 -4.15
CA ALA A 70 10.74 -3.76 -4.88
C ALA A 70 11.05 -5.00 -4.02
N LYS A 71 12.08 -4.91 -3.17
CA LYS A 71 12.43 -5.96 -2.21
C LYS A 71 11.29 -6.22 -1.23
N GLU A 72 10.78 -5.16 -0.59
CA GLU A 72 9.67 -5.29 0.37
C GLU A 72 8.40 -5.82 -0.31
N ALA A 73 8.11 -5.39 -1.54
CA ALA A 73 6.96 -5.89 -2.28
C ALA A 73 7.05 -7.41 -2.54
N ILE A 74 8.24 -7.90 -2.90
CA ILE A 74 8.49 -9.34 -3.07
C ILE A 74 8.33 -10.07 -1.72
N GLU A 75 8.89 -9.54 -0.63
CA GLU A 75 8.77 -10.11 0.72
C GLU A 75 7.32 -10.10 1.25
N LEU A 76 6.52 -9.10 0.86
CA LEU A 76 5.08 -9.04 1.11
C LEU A 76 4.31 -10.10 0.34
N GLY A 77 4.89 -10.66 -0.72
CA GLY A 77 4.28 -11.67 -1.58
C GLY A 77 3.59 -11.11 -2.83
N LEU A 78 3.82 -9.83 -3.15
CA LEU A 78 3.31 -9.21 -4.37
C LEU A 78 4.09 -9.72 -5.60
N PRO A 79 3.44 -9.91 -6.75
CA PRO A 79 4.08 -10.37 -7.97
C PRO A 79 4.77 -9.21 -8.70
N VAL A 80 5.87 -8.71 -8.11
CA VAL A 80 6.70 -7.64 -8.66
C VAL A 80 7.92 -8.22 -9.36
N SER A 81 8.29 -7.64 -10.49
CA SER A 81 9.54 -7.92 -11.22
C SER A 81 10.31 -6.62 -11.42
N THR A 82 11.63 -6.68 -11.26
CA THR A 82 12.56 -5.61 -11.65
C THR A 82 13.23 -5.86 -12.99
N GLU A 83 12.94 -6.99 -13.63
CA GLU A 83 13.44 -7.32 -14.96
C GLU A 83 12.72 -6.46 -16.01
N LEU A 84 13.50 -5.65 -16.73
CA LEU A 84 13.02 -4.83 -17.84
C LEU A 84 13.45 -5.48 -19.16
N PRO A 85 12.53 -5.73 -20.11
CA PRO A 85 12.90 -6.23 -21.43
C PRO A 85 13.89 -5.30 -22.14
N SER A 86 14.79 -5.86 -22.94
CA SER A 86 15.79 -5.11 -23.70
C SER A 86 15.18 -4.03 -24.60
N GLU A 87 13.98 -4.27 -25.12
CA GLU A 87 13.22 -3.37 -25.97
C GLU A 87 12.85 -2.09 -25.22
N VAL A 88 12.63 -2.16 -23.91
CA VAL A 88 12.40 -0.98 -23.06
C VAL A 88 13.66 -0.15 -22.98
N HIS A 89 14.83 -0.78 -22.78
CA HIS A 89 16.11 -0.07 -22.79
C HIS A 89 16.41 0.57 -24.16
N ASP A 90 16.09 -0.13 -25.25
CA ASP A 90 16.23 0.40 -26.60
C ASP A 90 15.29 1.57 -26.86
N PHE A 91 14.04 1.48 -26.41
CA PHE A 91 13.06 2.57 -26.48
C PHE A 91 13.54 3.81 -25.71
N MET A 92 14.13 3.61 -24.52
CA MET A 92 14.63 4.72 -23.70
C MET A 92 15.74 5.53 -24.39
N LYS A 93 16.48 4.96 -25.36
CA LYS A 93 17.49 5.68 -26.15
C LYS A 93 16.92 6.80 -27.01
N PHE A 94 15.62 6.75 -27.36
CA PHE A 94 14.95 7.79 -28.15
C PHE A 94 14.52 9.01 -27.32
N PHE A 95 14.47 8.88 -25.99
CA PHE A 95 14.22 10.02 -25.13
C PHE A 95 15.52 10.79 -24.95
N ARG A 96 15.50 12.10 -25.25
CA ARG A 96 16.62 12.96 -24.88
C ARG A 96 16.70 12.94 -23.36
N SER A 97 17.89 12.63 -22.82
CA SER A 97 18.17 12.92 -21.42
C SER A 97 17.79 14.37 -21.16
N ALA A 98 17.03 14.62 -20.09
CA ALA A 98 16.70 15.99 -19.70
C ALA A 98 18.03 16.74 -19.60
N LYS A 99 18.21 17.79 -20.42
CA LYS A 99 19.36 18.69 -20.22
C LYS A 99 19.28 19.12 -18.77
N MET A 100 20.27 18.74 -17.96
CA MET A 100 20.31 19.22 -16.58
C MET A 100 20.28 20.74 -16.64
N SER A 101 19.22 21.35 -16.11
CA SER A 101 19.08 22.81 -16.08
C SER A 101 19.89 23.44 -14.95
N VAL A 102 20.59 22.64 -14.15
CA VAL A 102 21.34 23.07 -12.98
C VAL A 102 22.69 22.39 -12.97
N GLU A 103 23.74 23.20 -12.98
CA GLU A 103 25.12 22.80 -12.80
C GLU A 103 25.39 22.71 -11.29
N TYR A 104 25.79 21.54 -10.79
CA TYR A 104 26.24 21.42 -9.41
C TYR A 104 27.69 21.92 -9.35
N ILE A 105 27.93 22.96 -8.55
CA ILE A 105 29.28 23.43 -8.23
C ILE A 105 29.81 22.50 -7.12
N GLU A 106 30.92 21.83 -7.38
CA GLU A 106 31.71 21.10 -6.35
C GLU A 106 32.34 22.06 -5.34
#